data_AF-A0A383EJN3-F1
#
_entry.id   AF-A0A383EJN3-F1
#
_cell.length_a   1.000
_cell.length_b   1.000
_cell.length_c   1.000
_cell.angle_alpha   90.00
_cell.angle_beta   90.00
_cell.angle_gamma   90.00
#
_symmetry.space_group_name_H-M   'P 1'
#
loop_
_entity.id
_entity.type
_entity.pdbx_description
1 polymer ?
#
loop_
_entity_poly.entity_id
_entity_poly.type
_entity_poly.pdbx_seq_one_letter_code
_entity_poly.pdbx_strand_id
1 'polypeptide(L)' 'MDTSITAPLEEQISQDAFVASLTPKEIVGELDKFIVGQNKAKRAVAIALRN' A
#
# COMPACT_ATOMS: atom_id res chain seq x y z
N MET A 1 -38.40 -13.24 14.47
CA MET A 1 -38.09 -13.18 13.02
C MET A 1 -36.87 -12.30 12.91
N ASP A 2 -35.78 -12.83 13.42
CA ASP A 2 -34.51 -12.12 13.58
C ASP A 2 -33.72 -12.44 12.32
N THR A 3 -34.06 -11.75 11.24
CA THR A 3 -33.24 -11.76 10.04
C THR A 3 -31.93 -11.08 10.40
N SER A 4 -30.95 -11.92 10.69
CA SER A 4 -29.54 -11.65 10.89
C SER A 4 -29.05 -10.52 9.99
N ILE A 5 -28.94 -9.32 10.54
CA ILE A 5 -27.99 -8.34 10.05
C ILE A 5 -26.63 -8.82 10.55
N THR A 6 -25.99 -9.68 9.78
CA THR A 6 -24.55 -9.91 9.88
C THR A 6 -24.06 -10.15 8.48
N ALA A 7 -23.97 -9.07 7.71
CA ALA A 7 -22.98 -9.01 6.66
C ALA A 7 -21.62 -9.00 7.37
N PRO A 8 -20.73 -9.99 7.18
CA PRO A 8 -19.34 -9.75 7.49
C PRO A 8 -18.82 -8.81 6.39
N LEU A 9 -18.84 -7.52 6.68
CA LEU A 9 -18.16 -6.47 5.91
C LEU A 9 -16.67 -6.45 6.31
N GLU A 10 -16.02 -7.62 6.36
CA GLU A 10 -14.60 -7.75 6.71
C GLU A 10 -13.80 -8.56 5.69
N GLU A 11 -14.04 -8.31 4.41
CA GLU A 11 -13.08 -8.73 3.40
C GLU A 11 -12.84 -7.62 2.38
N GLN A 12 -12.45 -6.45 2.90
CA GLN A 12 -11.94 -5.36 2.09
C GLN A 12 -10.58 -4.95 2.65
N ILE A 13 -9.59 -4.99 1.76
CA ILE A 13 -8.22 -4.48 1.88
C ILE A 13 -7.20 -5.44 2.54
N SER A 14 -6.87 -6.52 1.82
CA SER A 14 -5.55 -7.16 1.93
C SER A 14 -4.64 -6.76 0.75
N GLN A 15 -4.72 -5.50 0.30
CA GLN A 15 -3.88 -4.99 -0.80
C GLN A 15 -2.59 -4.30 -0.30
N ASP A 16 -2.57 -3.83 0.94
CA ASP A 16 -1.41 -3.15 1.54
C ASP A 16 -0.22 -4.09 1.83
N ALA A 17 -0.49 -5.39 1.98
CA ALA A 17 0.55 -6.41 2.21
C ALA A 17 1.54 -6.53 1.05
N PHE A 18 1.10 -6.27 -0.20
CA PHE A 18 1.99 -6.28 -1.37
C PHE A 18 3.08 -5.21 -1.23
N VAL A 19 2.70 -4.00 -0.81
CA VAL A 19 3.63 -2.88 -0.61
C VAL A 19 4.56 -3.11 0.58
N ALA A 20 4.07 -3.77 1.62
CA ALA A 20 4.86 -4.11 2.81
C ALA A 20 5.94 -5.18 2.54
N SER A 21 5.76 -6.04 1.52
CA SER A 21 6.75 -7.04 1.10
C SER A 21 7.88 -6.48 0.24
N LEU A 22 7.66 -5.32 -0.38
CA LEU A 22 8.64 -4.68 -1.26
C LEU A 22 9.67 -3.91 -0.43
N THR A 23 10.92 -3.96 -0.88
CA THR A 23 11.98 -3.14 -0.31
C THR A 23 11.78 -1.67 -0.67
N PRO A 24 12.34 -0.71 0.11
CA PRO A 24 12.22 0.70 -0.22
C PRO A 24 12.76 1.06 -1.61
N LYS A 25 13.69 0.26 -2.17
CA LYS A 25 14.20 0.45 -3.53
C LYS A 25 13.18 0.03 -4.60
N GLU A 26 12.46 -1.06 -4.38
CA GLU A 26 11.43 -1.54 -5.31
C GLU A 26 10.23 -0.59 -5.33
N ILE A 27 9.82 -0.08 -4.16
CA ILE A 27 8.77 0.95 -4.08
C ILE A 27 9.17 2.21 -4.87
N VAL A 28 10.41 2.68 -4.74
CA VAL A 28 10.91 3.82 -5.53
C VAL A 28 10.90 3.52 -7.03
N GLY A 29 11.27 2.30 -7.44
CA GLY A 29 11.24 1.86 -8.83
C GLY A 29 9.82 1.83 -9.41
N GLU A 30 8.83 1.40 -8.62
CA GLU A 30 7.44 1.43 -9.04
C GLU A 30 6.92 2.87 -9.17
N LEU A 31 7.25 3.73 -8.20
CA LEU A 31 6.91 5.15 -8.25
C LEU A 31 7.58 5.88 -9.42
N ASP A 32 8.76 5.44 -9.87
CA ASP A 32 9.46 6.04 -11.02
C ASP A 32 8.72 5.85 -12.34
N LYS A 33 7.89 4.80 -12.46
CA LYS A 33 7.05 4.55 -13.65
C LYS A 33 5.92 5.58 -13.81
N PHE A 34 5.45 6.14 -12.69
CA PHE A 34 4.30 7.05 -12.65
C PHE A 34 4.69 8.50 -12.32
N ILE A 35 5.85 8.70 -11.69
CA ILE A 35 6.30 10.00 -11.16
C ILE A 35 7.73 10.26 -11.65
N VAL A 36 7.90 11.25 -12.52
CA VAL A 36 9.22 11.67 -13.03
C VAL A 36 9.89 12.64 -12.04
N GLY A 37 11.17 12.43 -11.74
CA GLY A 37 11.94 13.30 -10.84
C GLY A 37 11.70 13.01 -9.36
N GLN A 38 11.68 14.04 -8.49
CA GLN A 38 11.29 13.95 -7.06
C GLN A 38 11.91 12.78 -6.24
N ASN A 39 13.21 12.54 -6.42
CA ASN A 39 13.92 11.43 -5.77
C ASN A 39 13.80 11.42 -4.24
N LYS A 40 13.84 12.60 -3.60
CA LYS A 40 13.71 12.73 -2.14
C LYS A 40 12.31 12.35 -1.65
N ALA A 41 11.27 12.73 -2.38
CA ALA A 41 9.88 12.42 -2.02
C ALA A 41 9.60 10.92 -2.20
N LYS A 42 10.01 10.32 -3.33
CA LYS A 42 9.86 8.87 -3.55
C LYS A 42 10.54 8.04 -2.46
N ARG A 43 11.75 8.44 -2.04
CA ARG A 43 12.47 7.78 -0.93
C ARG A 43 11.76 7.96 0.41
N ALA A 44 11.21 9.15 0.69
CA ALA A 44 10.50 9.41 1.94
C ALA A 44 9.24 8.55 2.06
N VAL A 45 8.45 8.46 0.98
CA VAL A 45 7.24 7.62 0.91
C VAL A 45 7.59 6.14 1.07
N ALA A 46 8.62 5.66 0.36
CA ALA A 46 9.07 4.27 0.46
C ALA A 46 9.60 3.87 1.85
N ILE A 47 10.16 4.82 2.60
CA ILE A 47 10.58 4.59 4.00
C ILE A 47 9.36 4.60 4.92
N ALA A 48 8.41 5.52 4.71
CA ALA A 48 7.19 5.62 5.50
C ALA A 48 6.28 4.39 5.39
N LEU A 49 6.24 3.74 4.22
CA LEU A 49 5.44 2.52 3.98
C LEU A 49 6.04 1.26 4.61
N ARG A 50 7.28 1.30 5.11
CA ARG A 50 7.98 0.14 5.70
C ARG A 50 8.17 0.22 7.22
N ASN A 51 8.09 1.42 7.81
CA ASN A 51 8.18 1.59 9.27
C ASN A 51 6.82 1.42 9.91
#